data_AF-A0A9D7E3G7-F1
#
_entry.id   AF-A0A9D7E3G7-F1
#
_cell.length_a   1.000
_cell.length_b   1.000
_cell.length_c   1.000
_cell.angle_alpha   90.00
_cell.angle_beta   90.00
_cell.angle_gamma   90.00
#
_symmetry.space_group_name_H-M   'P 1'
#
loop_
_entity.id
_entity.type
_entity.pdbx_description
1 polymer ?
#
loop_
_entity_poly.entity_id
_entity_poly.type
_entity_poly.pdbx_seq_one_letter_code
_entity_poly.pdbx_strand_id
1 'polypeptide(L)'
;MFKTNVEPLINAVDVIAQLDAHTYDYLEADFPMMDLPSGNQGGLIAQELELVLPSLVTETTFPAQYDDQGNQTSAAFEYKAVSYIGLIPYLIGAIQEQQQQIAAMQQDLSACCEGRAMLQGSGGGNTDGQSTNELRASDATDQRLTITPNPFSEGAVIGYNLPKAGMVSLQVSDASGKSLFNLFEGQQMEGTQRYDWNTSFLAPGVYHVTLLVDGAPLVKKAVKVAR
;
A
#
# COMPACT_ATOMS: atom_id res chain seq x y z
N MET A 1 35.81 11.87 -10.97
CA MET A 1 34.65 10.96 -10.98
C MET A 1 35.21 9.55 -11.18
N PHE A 2 34.93 8.60 -10.26
CA PHE A 2 35.48 7.23 -10.30
C PHE A 2 34.51 6.20 -10.94
N LYS A 3 33.48 6.67 -11.65
CA LYS A 3 32.44 5.84 -12.28
C LYS A 3 32.41 6.13 -13.78
N THR A 4 32.13 5.11 -14.58
CA THR A 4 31.92 5.21 -16.04
C THR A 4 30.58 4.56 -16.39
N ASN A 5 30.02 4.85 -17.58
CA ASN A 5 28.74 4.31 -18.06
C ASN A 5 27.58 4.46 -17.04
N VAL A 6 27.39 5.69 -16.54
CA VAL A 6 26.33 5.98 -15.57
C VAL A 6 25.00 6.17 -16.31
N GLU A 7 24.11 5.21 -16.15
CA GLU A 7 22.75 5.23 -16.70
C GLU A 7 21.71 5.28 -15.56
N PRO A 8 20.54 5.90 -15.79
CA PRO A 8 19.45 5.85 -14.82
C PRO A 8 18.95 4.41 -14.68
N LEU A 9 18.58 4.02 -13.46
CA LEU A 9 17.88 2.77 -13.22
C LEU A 9 16.43 2.94 -13.69
N ILE A 10 15.98 2.06 -14.59
CA ILE A 10 14.64 2.07 -15.17
C ILE A 10 13.91 0.75 -14.90
N ASN A 11 12.59 0.79 -14.87
CA ASN A 11 11.69 -0.34 -14.60
C ASN A 11 11.97 -1.02 -13.25
N ALA A 12 12.42 -0.24 -12.27
CA ALA A 12 12.72 -0.74 -10.95
C ALA A 12 11.47 -1.29 -10.25
N VAL A 13 10.28 -0.72 -10.50
CA VAL A 13 9.01 -1.27 -9.98
C VAL A 13 8.78 -2.70 -10.48
N ASP A 14 8.94 -2.92 -11.80
CA ASP A 14 8.70 -4.24 -12.40
C ASP A 14 9.72 -5.28 -11.94
N VAL A 15 10.96 -4.87 -11.70
CA VAL A 15 12.00 -5.74 -11.12
C VAL A 15 11.64 -6.14 -9.70
N ILE A 16 11.29 -5.17 -8.84
CA ILE A 16 10.94 -5.45 -7.44
C ILE A 16 9.64 -6.26 -7.34
N ALA A 17 8.68 -6.06 -8.24
CA ALA A 17 7.42 -6.80 -8.28
C ALA A 17 7.59 -8.31 -8.60
N GLN A 18 8.73 -8.71 -9.15
CA GLN A 18 9.07 -10.12 -9.40
C GLN A 18 9.77 -10.80 -8.21
N LEU A 19 10.08 -10.06 -7.15
CA LEU A 19 10.75 -10.61 -5.98
C LEU A 19 9.73 -11.10 -4.95
N ASP A 20 9.91 -12.35 -4.52
CA ASP A 20 9.10 -12.95 -3.47
C ASP A 20 9.82 -12.82 -2.12
N ALA A 21 9.19 -12.09 -1.21
CA ALA A 21 9.64 -11.99 0.18
C ALA A 21 9.03 -13.14 0.99
N HIS A 22 9.89 -13.87 1.70
CA HIS A 22 9.50 -15.00 2.53
C HIS A 22 9.82 -14.73 3.98
N THR A 23 9.13 -15.44 4.85
CA THR A 23 9.63 -15.68 6.21
C THR A 23 10.11 -17.11 6.35
N TYR A 24 11.18 -17.31 7.11
CA TYR A 24 11.81 -18.61 7.29
C TYR A 24 12.51 -18.70 8.66
N ASP A 25 12.70 -19.94 9.11
CA ASP A 25 13.53 -20.25 10.27
C ASP A 25 14.83 -20.90 9.76
N TYR A 26 15.97 -20.53 10.34
CA TYR A 26 17.23 -21.14 9.98
C TYR A 26 17.34 -22.58 10.54
N LEU A 27 18.01 -23.46 9.80
CA LEU A 27 18.32 -24.82 10.25
C LEU A 27 19.54 -24.79 11.20
N GLU A 28 19.40 -24.11 12.35
CA GLU A 28 20.48 -23.92 13.34
C GLU A 28 21.12 -25.25 13.78
N ALA A 29 20.30 -26.28 13.98
CA ALA A 29 20.76 -27.60 14.42
C ALA A 29 21.61 -28.34 13.37
N ASP A 30 21.34 -28.08 12.09
CA ASP A 30 22.05 -28.72 10.98
C ASP A 30 23.35 -27.96 10.65
N PHE A 31 23.39 -26.65 10.95
CA PHE A 31 24.52 -25.77 10.67
C PHE A 31 25.00 -24.98 11.91
N PRO A 32 25.38 -25.65 13.01
CA PRO A 32 25.75 -24.97 14.26
C PRO A 32 27.04 -24.14 14.14
N MET A 33 27.85 -24.39 13.10
CA MET A 33 29.11 -23.67 12.82
C MET A 33 28.90 -22.30 12.18
N MET A 34 27.69 -21.98 11.70
CA MET A 34 27.41 -20.75 10.97
C MET A 34 26.90 -19.60 11.84
N ASP A 35 26.65 -19.82 13.14
CA ASP A 35 26.09 -18.82 14.07
C ASP A 35 24.82 -18.14 13.50
N LEU A 36 23.92 -18.98 12.97
CA LEU A 36 22.69 -18.51 12.33
C LEU A 36 21.74 -17.93 13.40
N PRO A 37 21.04 -16.83 13.09
CA PRO A 37 20.13 -16.22 14.05
C PRO A 37 18.92 -17.12 14.30
N SER A 38 18.44 -17.10 15.54
CA SER A 38 17.28 -17.86 15.94
C SER A 38 15.96 -17.13 15.72
N GLY A 39 14.90 -17.93 15.61
CA GLY A 39 13.54 -17.44 15.39
C GLY A 39 13.28 -16.96 13.96
N ASN A 40 12.04 -16.54 13.73
CA ASN A 40 11.54 -16.26 12.40
C ASN A 40 12.18 -15.00 11.78
N GLN A 41 12.71 -15.17 10.57
CA GLN A 41 13.38 -14.11 9.81
C GLN A 41 12.58 -13.81 8.55
N GLY A 42 12.56 -12.54 8.14
CA GLY A 42 12.08 -12.14 6.82
C GLY A 42 13.25 -11.95 5.87
N GLY A 43 13.12 -12.37 4.61
CA GLY A 43 14.15 -12.16 3.60
C GLY A 43 13.80 -12.72 2.23
N LEU A 44 14.83 -12.82 1.39
CA LEU A 44 14.75 -13.36 0.04
C LEU A 44 15.49 -14.69 -0.04
N ILE A 45 15.02 -15.59 -0.90
CA ILE A 45 15.70 -16.84 -1.22
C ILE A 45 16.68 -16.59 -2.36
N ALA A 46 17.96 -16.93 -2.16
CA ALA A 46 19.04 -16.58 -3.08
C ALA A 46 18.82 -17.16 -4.49
N GLN A 47 18.32 -18.39 -4.58
CA GLN A 47 18.06 -19.09 -5.84
C GLN A 47 16.93 -18.42 -6.64
N GLU A 48 15.92 -17.89 -5.97
CA GLU A 48 14.81 -17.17 -6.60
C GLU A 48 15.27 -15.79 -7.06
N LEU A 49 16.01 -15.07 -6.19
CA LEU A 49 16.57 -13.76 -6.51
C LEU A 49 17.54 -13.83 -7.70
N GLU A 50 18.32 -14.88 -7.83
CA GLU A 50 19.28 -15.06 -8.94
C GLU A 50 18.60 -15.06 -10.32
N LEU A 51 17.35 -15.53 -10.40
CA LEU A 51 16.58 -15.53 -11.66
C LEU A 51 16.21 -14.12 -12.12
N VAL A 52 16.15 -13.16 -11.19
CA VAL A 52 15.71 -11.77 -11.46
C VAL A 52 16.89 -10.80 -11.43
N LEU A 53 17.75 -10.90 -10.41
CA LEU A 53 18.88 -10.02 -10.13
C LEU A 53 20.15 -10.85 -9.84
N PRO A 54 20.72 -11.54 -10.85
CA PRO A 54 21.87 -12.43 -10.65
C PRO A 54 23.10 -11.69 -10.09
N SER A 55 23.28 -10.40 -10.40
CA SER A 55 24.38 -9.60 -9.86
C SER A 55 24.31 -9.35 -8.35
N LEU A 56 23.17 -9.64 -7.72
CA LEU A 56 22.98 -9.51 -6.27
C LEU A 56 23.15 -10.83 -5.53
N VAL A 57 23.43 -11.92 -6.25
CA VAL A 57 23.67 -13.23 -5.67
C VAL A 57 25.11 -13.62 -5.92
N THR A 58 25.78 -14.16 -4.92
CA THR A 58 27.17 -14.59 -5.03
C THR A 58 27.31 -15.98 -4.44
N GLU A 59 27.93 -16.88 -5.20
CA GLU A 59 28.37 -18.18 -4.71
C GLU A 59 29.64 -17.99 -3.87
N THR A 60 29.62 -18.53 -2.66
CA THR A 60 30.72 -18.43 -1.71
C THR A 60 30.89 -19.76 -0.98
N THR A 61 32.06 -19.95 -0.38
CA THR A 61 32.42 -21.19 0.31
C THR A 61 32.54 -20.93 1.80
N PHE A 62 31.86 -21.75 2.60
CA PHE A 62 32.15 -21.85 4.01
C PHE A 62 33.38 -22.76 4.16
N PRO A 63 34.48 -22.28 4.76
CA PRO A 63 35.72 -23.06 4.83
C PRO A 63 35.59 -24.21 5.84
N ALA A 64 36.38 -25.26 5.63
CA ALA A 64 36.51 -26.35 6.59
C ALA A 64 37.03 -25.80 7.92
N GLN A 65 36.46 -26.31 9.02
CA GLN A 65 36.84 -25.95 10.38
C GLN A 65 37.72 -27.03 10.98
N TYR A 66 38.66 -26.63 11.84
CA TYR A 66 39.60 -27.50 12.53
C TYR A 66 39.62 -27.17 14.02
N ASP A 67 39.84 -28.17 14.85
CA ASP A 67 40.12 -27.97 16.27
C ASP A 67 41.56 -27.48 16.50
N ASP A 68 41.90 -27.17 17.75
CA ASP A 68 43.25 -26.73 18.15
C ASP A 68 44.34 -27.79 17.91
N GLN A 69 43.94 -29.05 17.67
CA GLN A 69 44.82 -30.18 17.41
C GLN A 69 44.99 -30.44 15.90
N GLY A 70 44.32 -29.66 15.05
CA GLY A 70 44.37 -29.78 13.60
C GLY A 70 43.46 -30.85 13.01
N ASN A 71 42.56 -31.45 13.79
CA ASN A 71 41.56 -32.38 13.26
C ASN A 71 40.39 -31.60 12.68
N GLN A 72 39.91 -32.02 11.51
CA GLN A 72 38.77 -31.38 10.86
C GLN A 72 37.49 -31.64 11.66
N THR A 73 36.81 -30.56 12.06
CA THR A 73 35.53 -30.60 12.79
C THR A 73 34.33 -30.38 11.87
N SER A 74 34.53 -29.71 10.72
CA SER A 74 33.51 -29.52 9.70
C SER A 74 34.13 -29.41 8.31
N ALA A 75 33.47 -29.99 7.30
CA ALA A 75 33.91 -29.91 5.91
C ALA A 75 33.53 -28.56 5.29
N ALA A 76 34.31 -28.13 4.29
CA ALA A 76 33.94 -26.97 3.48
C ALA A 76 32.70 -27.29 2.64
N PHE A 77 31.84 -26.29 2.43
CA PHE A 77 30.68 -26.40 1.55
C PHE A 77 30.38 -25.07 0.86
N GLU A 78 29.75 -25.13 -0.30
CA GLU A 78 29.35 -23.97 -1.09
C GLU A 78 27.91 -23.57 -0.79
N TYR A 79 27.66 -22.26 -0.81
CA TYR A 79 26.33 -21.70 -0.63
C TYR A 79 26.18 -20.38 -1.38
N LYS A 80 24.93 -19.95 -1.58
CA LYS A 80 24.61 -18.66 -2.21
C LYS A 80 24.31 -17.62 -1.15
N ALA A 81 24.89 -16.44 -1.30
CA ALA A 81 24.65 -15.28 -0.45
C ALA A 81 23.98 -14.15 -1.23
N VAL A 82 23.09 -13.41 -0.56
CA VAL A 82 22.36 -12.27 -1.12
C VAL A 82 22.99 -10.96 -0.68
N SER A 83 23.24 -10.06 -1.62
CA SER A 83 23.68 -8.68 -1.38
C SER A 83 22.48 -7.75 -1.18
N TYR A 84 21.96 -7.70 0.05
CA TYR A 84 20.86 -6.78 0.40
C TYR A 84 21.22 -5.31 0.20
N ILE A 85 22.49 -4.93 0.35
CA ILE A 85 22.95 -3.55 0.06
C ILE A 85 22.76 -3.21 -1.42
N GLY A 86 23.02 -4.17 -2.32
CA GLY A 86 22.83 -3.97 -3.75
C GLY A 86 21.35 -3.89 -4.18
N LEU A 87 20.41 -4.28 -3.31
CA LEU A 87 18.98 -4.13 -3.55
C LEU A 87 18.49 -2.68 -3.30
N ILE A 88 19.19 -1.91 -2.47
CA ILE A 88 18.78 -0.54 -2.09
C ILE A 88 18.54 0.38 -3.30
N PRO A 89 19.41 0.44 -4.33
CA PRO A 89 19.17 1.27 -5.51
C PRO A 89 17.87 0.89 -6.26
N TYR A 90 17.54 -0.39 -6.31
CA TYR A 90 16.28 -0.87 -6.92
C TYR A 90 15.06 -0.43 -6.12
N LEU A 91 15.12 -0.52 -4.78
CA LEU A 91 14.06 -0.01 -3.92
C LEU A 91 13.88 1.51 -4.07
N ILE A 92 14.98 2.27 -4.15
CA ILE A 92 14.94 3.72 -4.40
C ILE A 92 14.28 4.02 -5.75
N GLY A 93 14.74 3.35 -6.82
CA GLY A 93 14.17 3.52 -8.16
C GLY A 93 12.69 3.17 -8.20
N ALA A 94 12.30 2.06 -7.57
CA ALA A 94 10.92 1.60 -7.53
C ALA A 94 10.02 2.62 -6.80
N ILE A 95 10.45 3.16 -5.66
CA ILE A 95 9.72 4.21 -4.96
C ILE A 95 9.60 5.48 -5.81
N GLN A 96 10.67 5.88 -6.51
CA GLN A 96 10.64 7.06 -7.39
C GLN A 96 9.68 6.89 -8.56
N GLU A 97 9.73 5.75 -9.25
CA GLU A 97 8.81 5.39 -10.33
C GLU A 97 7.36 5.31 -9.83
N GLN A 98 7.13 4.68 -8.68
CA GLN A 98 5.81 4.63 -8.05
C GLN A 98 5.28 6.04 -7.73
N GLN A 99 6.12 6.96 -7.25
CA GLN A 99 5.70 8.34 -7.00
C GLN A 99 5.34 9.09 -8.29
N GLN A 100 6.01 8.81 -9.40
CA GLN A 100 5.65 9.36 -10.71
C GLN A 100 4.30 8.81 -11.18
N GLN A 101 4.05 7.51 -11.00
CA GLN A 101 2.76 6.89 -11.33
C GLN A 101 1.63 7.48 -10.48
N ILE A 102 1.84 7.66 -9.17
CA ILE A 102 0.86 8.29 -8.26
C ILE A 102 0.55 9.73 -8.72
N ALA A 103 1.58 10.51 -9.07
CA ALA A 103 1.38 11.87 -9.56
C ALA A 103 0.58 11.91 -10.87
N ALA A 104 0.89 11.01 -11.81
CA ALA A 104 0.16 10.89 -13.06
C ALA A 104 -1.32 10.51 -12.83
N MET A 105 -1.59 9.51 -11.99
CA MET A 105 -2.95 9.10 -11.64
C MET A 105 -3.73 10.24 -10.96
N GLN A 106 -3.08 11.02 -10.09
CA GLN A 106 -3.71 12.19 -9.46
C GLN A 106 -4.07 13.28 -10.48
N GLN A 107 -3.24 13.49 -11.50
CA GLN A 107 -3.50 14.43 -12.58
C GLN A 107 -4.67 13.98 -13.48
N ASP A 108 -4.77 12.69 -13.78
CA ASP A 108 -5.88 12.15 -14.56
C ASP A 108 -7.22 12.33 -13.84
N LEU A 109 -7.23 12.12 -12.51
CA LEU A 109 -8.40 12.38 -11.67
C LEU A 109 -8.80 13.87 -11.67
N SER A 110 -7.85 14.79 -11.56
CA SER A 110 -8.16 16.23 -11.56
C SER A 110 -8.69 16.69 -12.93
N ALA A 111 -8.08 16.24 -14.03
CA ALA A 111 -8.55 16.54 -15.38
C ALA A 111 -9.97 15.99 -15.64
N CYS A 112 -10.27 14.78 -15.16
CA CYS A 112 -11.61 14.19 -15.26
C CYS A 112 -12.67 15.01 -14.49
N CYS A 113 -12.31 15.52 -13.31
CA CYS A 113 -13.22 16.34 -12.49
C CYS A 113 -13.45 17.74 -13.08
N GLU A 114 -12.43 18.36 -13.67
CA GLU A 114 -12.52 19.68 -14.30
C GLU A 114 -13.34 19.67 -15.60
N GLY A 115 -13.28 18.58 -16.37
CA GLY A 115 -14.08 18.41 -17.60
C GLY A 115 -15.60 18.41 -17.36
N ARG A 116 -16.06 17.95 -16.19
CA ARG A 116 -17.50 18.00 -15.82
C ARG A 116 -17.96 19.40 -15.41
N ALA A 117 -17.08 20.25 -14.90
CA ALA A 117 -17.41 21.61 -14.50
C ALA A 117 -17.66 22.54 -15.71
N MET A 118 -16.96 22.31 -16.83
CA MET A 118 -17.08 23.15 -18.03
C MET A 118 -18.38 22.94 -18.83
N LEU A 119 -19.01 21.75 -18.74
CA LEU A 119 -20.26 21.44 -19.46
C LEU A 119 -21.52 21.96 -18.75
N GLN A 120 -21.42 22.47 -17.53
CA GLN A 120 -22.54 23.08 -16.79
C GLN A 120 -22.56 24.62 -16.85
N GLY A 121 -21.57 25.25 -17.49
CA GLY A 121 -21.38 26.71 -17.50
C GLY A 121 -22.15 27.50 -18.56
N SER A 122 -22.96 26.88 -19.41
CA SER A 122 -23.65 27.57 -20.51
C SER A 122 -25.17 27.45 -20.42
N GLY A 123 -25.76 28.25 -19.54
CA GLY A 123 -27.21 28.46 -19.43
C GLY A 123 -27.52 29.76 -18.69
N GLY A 124 -27.43 30.89 -19.38
CA GLY A 124 -27.62 32.21 -18.80
C GLY A 124 -29.10 32.61 -18.59
N GLY A 125 -29.33 33.34 -17.48
CA GLY A 125 -30.27 34.46 -17.37
C GLY A 125 -31.70 34.19 -16.89
N ASN A 126 -32.00 34.47 -15.60
CA ASN A 126 -32.77 35.66 -15.18
C ASN A 126 -32.91 35.77 -13.65
N THR A 127 -32.90 37.01 -13.17
CA THR A 127 -33.07 37.44 -11.77
C THR A 127 -34.54 37.60 -11.35
N ASP A 128 -34.72 37.47 -10.03
CA ASP A 128 -35.78 37.98 -9.14
C ASP A 128 -36.94 37.06 -8.73
N GLY A 129 -37.08 36.92 -7.39
CA GLY A 129 -38.36 36.79 -6.72
C GLY A 129 -38.67 35.46 -6.02
N GLN A 130 -38.21 35.34 -4.76
CA GLN A 130 -38.86 34.69 -3.62
C GLN A 130 -39.46 33.26 -3.74
N SER A 131 -38.87 32.37 -2.94
CA SER A 131 -39.35 31.07 -2.44
C SER A 131 -40.82 30.73 -2.70
N THR A 132 -41.05 29.61 -3.39
CA THR A 132 -41.76 28.43 -2.87
C THR A 132 -41.91 27.38 -3.97
N ASN A 133 -41.01 26.40 -4.00
CA ASN A 133 -41.33 24.99 -4.24
C ASN A 133 -40.03 24.18 -4.21
N GLU A 134 -39.77 23.60 -3.06
CA GLU A 134 -39.00 22.36 -3.00
C GLU A 134 -39.72 21.27 -3.79
N LEU A 135 -38.94 20.28 -4.24
CA LEU A 135 -39.32 19.05 -4.94
C LEU A 135 -39.49 19.14 -6.46
N ARG A 136 -38.42 18.82 -7.21
CA ARG A 136 -38.26 17.48 -7.82
C ARG A 136 -37.01 17.36 -8.70
N ALA A 137 -35.99 16.69 -8.16
CA ALA A 137 -35.15 15.72 -8.87
C ALA A 137 -34.47 14.80 -7.84
N SER A 138 -35.30 14.06 -7.10
CA SER A 138 -34.91 12.86 -6.36
C SER A 138 -34.83 11.71 -7.35
N ASP A 139 -33.62 11.32 -7.77
CA ASP A 139 -33.33 9.97 -8.31
C ASP A 139 -31.81 9.70 -8.36
N ALA A 140 -31.20 9.65 -7.18
CA ALA A 140 -30.01 8.87 -6.87
C ALA A 140 -30.06 8.63 -5.35
N THR A 141 -30.62 7.50 -4.96
CA THR A 141 -30.91 7.15 -3.56
C THR A 141 -29.63 7.25 -2.72
N ASP A 142 -29.73 8.01 -1.63
CA ASP A 142 -28.68 8.56 -0.77
C ASP A 142 -27.58 7.55 -0.34
N GLN A 143 -26.49 7.46 -1.12
CA GLN A 143 -25.27 6.70 -0.82
C GLN A 143 -24.38 7.40 0.22
N ARG A 144 -24.96 7.77 1.35
CA ARG A 144 -24.29 8.58 2.36
C ARG A 144 -23.34 7.72 3.21
N LEU A 145 -22.02 7.88 3.03
CA LEU A 145 -21.04 7.42 4.02
C LEU A 145 -21.30 8.15 5.35
N THR A 146 -21.41 7.43 6.46
CA THR A 146 -21.64 7.95 7.81
C THR A 146 -20.60 7.36 8.74
N ILE A 147 -20.17 8.14 9.72
CA ILE A 147 -19.17 7.74 10.70
C ILE A 147 -19.65 8.22 12.06
N THR A 148 -19.97 7.28 12.94
CA THR A 148 -20.66 7.56 14.20
C THR A 148 -20.00 6.82 15.35
N PRO A 149 -19.53 7.51 16.41
CA PRO A 149 -19.51 8.96 16.56
C PRO A 149 -18.41 9.61 15.70
N ASN A 150 -18.57 10.88 15.36
CA ASN A 150 -17.49 11.72 14.81
C ASN A 150 -17.64 13.12 15.45
N PRO A 151 -16.72 13.58 16.30
CA PRO A 151 -15.45 12.94 16.71
C PRO A 151 -15.62 11.65 17.55
N PHE A 152 -14.57 10.84 17.66
CA PHE A 152 -14.54 9.62 18.49
C PHE A 152 -13.21 9.45 19.26
N SER A 153 -13.21 8.60 20.31
CA SER A 153 -12.05 8.33 21.17
C SER A 153 -11.58 6.87 21.14
N GLU A 154 -12.49 5.89 21.12
CA GLU A 154 -12.15 4.45 21.20
C GLU A 154 -12.43 3.67 19.90
N GLY A 155 -13.46 4.09 19.15
CA GLY A 155 -13.86 3.49 17.88
C GLY A 155 -15.02 4.23 17.25
N ALA A 156 -15.33 3.90 16.00
CA ALA A 156 -16.50 4.44 15.28
C ALA A 156 -17.14 3.39 14.38
N VAL A 157 -18.41 3.58 14.07
CA VAL A 157 -19.13 2.76 13.10
C VAL A 157 -19.19 3.50 11.78
N ILE A 158 -18.67 2.87 10.73
CA ILE A 158 -18.77 3.36 9.36
C ILE A 158 -20.00 2.72 8.72
N GLY A 159 -20.97 3.53 8.30
CA GLY A 159 -22.18 3.09 7.63
C GLY A 159 -22.27 3.64 6.21
N TYR A 160 -22.65 2.82 5.23
CA TYR A 160 -22.88 3.24 3.85
C TYR A 160 -23.97 2.39 3.20
N ASN A 161 -24.62 2.93 2.17
CA ASN A 161 -25.64 2.22 1.40
C ASN A 161 -25.10 1.92 0.00
N LEU A 162 -25.21 0.65 -0.41
CA LEU A 162 -24.89 0.18 -1.75
C LEU A 162 -26.21 -0.03 -2.50
N PRO A 163 -26.49 0.72 -3.58
CA PRO A 163 -27.72 0.55 -4.38
C PRO A 163 -27.64 -0.65 -5.31
N LYS A 164 -26.44 -1.22 -5.50
CA LYS A 164 -26.18 -2.45 -6.26
C LYS A 164 -24.98 -3.16 -5.64
N ALA A 165 -24.89 -4.47 -5.84
CA ALA A 165 -23.71 -5.23 -5.49
C ALA A 165 -22.49 -4.74 -6.30
N GLY A 166 -21.32 -4.69 -5.67
CA GLY A 166 -20.09 -4.21 -6.30
C GLY A 166 -18.84 -4.43 -5.44
N MET A 167 -17.68 -4.16 -6.03
CA MET A 167 -16.41 -4.20 -5.32
C MET A 167 -16.28 -2.97 -4.43
N VAL A 168 -16.15 -3.17 -3.12
CA VAL A 168 -16.04 -2.08 -2.16
C VAL A 168 -14.63 -2.01 -1.59
N SER A 169 -14.06 -0.81 -1.50
CA SER A 169 -12.84 -0.53 -0.75
C SER A 169 -13.08 0.62 0.23
N LEU A 170 -12.80 0.40 1.51
CA LEU A 170 -12.82 1.43 2.56
C LEU A 170 -11.39 1.80 2.93
N GLN A 171 -10.97 3.00 2.57
CA GLN A 171 -9.59 3.46 2.77
C GLN A 171 -9.53 4.56 3.80
N VAL A 172 -8.49 4.52 4.64
CA VAL A 172 -8.19 5.57 5.63
C VAL A 172 -6.92 6.29 5.20
N SER A 173 -6.96 7.62 5.18
CA SER A 173 -5.80 8.48 4.95
C SER A 173 -5.62 9.48 6.09
N ASP A 174 -4.41 10.01 6.26
CA ASP A 174 -4.16 11.10 7.19
C ASP A 174 -4.69 12.46 6.69
N ALA A 175 -4.44 13.52 7.45
CA ALA A 175 -4.83 14.89 7.11
C ALA A 175 -4.16 15.44 5.84
N SER A 176 -2.96 14.92 5.48
CA SER A 176 -2.25 15.28 4.25
C SER A 176 -2.78 14.52 3.02
N GLY A 177 -3.66 13.52 3.23
CA GLY A 177 -4.18 12.66 2.18
C GLY A 177 -3.30 11.44 1.90
N LYS A 178 -2.25 11.20 2.69
CA LYS A 178 -1.45 9.98 2.59
C LYS A 178 -2.28 8.79 3.06
N SER A 179 -2.50 7.83 2.18
CA SER A 179 -3.17 6.57 2.52
C SER A 179 -2.40 5.85 3.62
N LEU A 180 -3.12 5.45 4.67
CA LEU A 180 -2.57 4.73 5.82
C LEU A 180 -2.84 3.24 5.70
N PHE A 181 -4.10 2.82 5.51
CA PHE A 181 -4.50 1.42 5.38
C PHE A 181 -5.93 1.27 4.84
N ASN A 182 -6.24 0.07 4.34
CA ASN A 182 -7.59 -0.33 3.94
C ASN A 182 -8.29 -1.03 5.12
N LEU A 183 -9.47 -0.57 5.48
CA LEU A 183 -10.32 -1.20 6.51
C LEU A 183 -11.00 -2.46 5.98
N PHE A 184 -11.38 -2.41 4.70
CA PHE A 184 -12.09 -3.48 4.04
C PHE A 184 -11.86 -3.38 2.54
N GLU A 185 -11.73 -4.53 1.88
CA GLU A 185 -11.74 -4.65 0.43
C GLU A 185 -12.40 -5.97 0.02
N GLY A 186 -13.44 -5.89 -0.81
CA GLY A 186 -14.15 -7.08 -1.27
C GLY A 186 -15.50 -6.82 -1.90
N GLN A 187 -16.08 -7.88 -2.46
CA GLN A 187 -17.43 -7.86 -3.03
C GLN A 187 -18.48 -7.74 -1.92
N GLN A 188 -19.42 -6.82 -2.10
CA GLN A 188 -20.57 -6.68 -1.19
C GLN A 188 -21.88 -6.62 -1.95
N MET A 189 -22.93 -7.11 -1.32
CA MET A 189 -24.28 -7.08 -1.86
C MET A 189 -24.95 -5.72 -1.69
N GLU A 190 -25.95 -5.45 -2.50
CA GLU A 190 -26.87 -4.33 -2.35
C GLU A 190 -27.45 -4.26 -0.92
N GLY A 191 -27.55 -3.05 -0.37
CA GLY A 191 -28.11 -2.78 0.94
C GLY A 191 -27.22 -1.89 1.82
N THR A 192 -27.66 -1.69 3.05
CA THR A 192 -26.92 -0.91 4.05
C THR A 192 -25.83 -1.78 4.68
N GLN A 193 -24.59 -1.33 4.57
CA GLN A 193 -23.41 -1.97 5.12
C GLN A 193 -22.92 -1.22 6.35
N ARG A 194 -22.35 -1.95 7.30
CA ARG A 194 -21.77 -1.42 8.53
C ARG A 194 -20.42 -2.06 8.79
N TYR A 195 -19.45 -1.24 9.17
CA TYR A 195 -18.13 -1.68 9.56
C TYR A 195 -17.77 -1.07 10.92
N ASP A 196 -17.50 -1.93 11.90
CA ASP A 196 -17.05 -1.52 13.23
C ASP A 196 -15.55 -1.23 13.17
N TRP A 197 -15.19 0.04 13.28
CA TRP A 197 -13.82 0.50 13.17
C TRP A 197 -13.17 0.63 14.55
N ASN A 198 -12.28 -0.31 14.86
CA ASN A 198 -11.37 -0.19 16.00
C ASN A 198 -10.29 0.87 15.68
N THR A 199 -10.18 1.89 16.52
CA THR A 199 -9.23 3.00 16.32
C THR A 199 -8.21 3.12 17.44
N SER A 200 -8.07 2.12 18.32
CA SER A 200 -7.18 2.17 19.48
C SER A 200 -5.71 2.36 19.11
N PHE A 201 -5.33 2.02 17.88
CA PHE A 201 -3.97 2.17 17.34
C PHE A 201 -3.72 3.52 16.64
N LEU A 202 -4.76 4.36 16.43
CA LEU A 202 -4.60 5.65 15.77
C LEU A 202 -4.20 6.75 16.77
N ALA A 203 -3.23 7.58 16.38
CA ALA A 203 -2.89 8.79 17.12
C ALA A 203 -4.04 9.82 17.01
N PRO A 204 -4.23 10.71 18.00
CA PRO A 204 -5.18 11.82 17.89
C PRO A 204 -4.89 12.68 16.66
N GLY A 205 -5.92 13.06 15.91
CA GLY A 205 -5.72 13.77 14.65
C GLY A 205 -6.96 13.79 13.76
N VAL A 206 -6.79 14.35 12.56
CA VAL A 206 -7.80 14.33 11.50
C VAL A 206 -7.44 13.25 10.50
N TYR A 207 -8.41 12.39 10.19
CA TYR A 207 -8.31 11.34 9.21
C TYR A 207 -9.40 11.51 8.17
N HIS A 208 -9.19 10.97 6.98
CA HIS A 208 -10.23 10.88 5.96
C HIS A 208 -10.55 9.42 5.70
N VAL A 209 -11.83 9.10 5.65
CA VAL A 209 -12.32 7.81 5.17
C VAL A 209 -12.88 8.01 3.77
N THR A 210 -12.41 7.20 2.84
CA THR A 210 -12.86 7.17 1.46
C THR A 210 -13.53 5.83 1.18
N LEU A 211 -14.78 5.87 0.71
CA LEU A 211 -15.47 4.71 0.18
C LEU A 211 -15.30 4.70 -1.34
N LEU A 212 -14.77 3.60 -1.88
CA LEU A 212 -14.75 3.33 -3.32
C LEU A 212 -15.71 2.18 -3.65
N VAL A 213 -16.47 2.33 -4.72
CA VAL A 213 -17.32 1.27 -5.29
C VAL A 213 -16.93 1.09 -6.74
N ASP A 214 -16.53 -0.13 -7.11
CA ASP A 214 -16.01 -0.48 -8.45
C ASP A 214 -14.88 0.45 -8.92
N GLY A 215 -14.02 0.87 -7.99
CA GLY A 215 -12.89 1.77 -8.24
C GLY A 215 -13.24 3.26 -8.31
N ALA A 216 -14.53 3.64 -8.29
CA ALA A 216 -14.93 5.04 -8.26
C ALA A 216 -15.01 5.57 -6.82
N PRO A 217 -14.29 6.65 -6.46
CA PRO A 217 -14.41 7.26 -5.13
C PRO A 217 -15.78 7.89 -4.99
N LEU A 218 -16.56 7.38 -4.03
CA LEU A 218 -17.95 7.77 -3.84
C LEU A 218 -18.08 8.94 -2.86
N VAL A 219 -17.43 8.84 -1.70
CA VAL A 219 -17.54 9.83 -0.63
C VAL A 219 -16.25 9.90 0.19
N LYS A 220 -15.75 11.11 0.46
CA LYS A 220 -14.68 11.41 1.41
C LYS A 220 -15.27 12.10 2.64
N LYS A 221 -15.10 11.53 3.84
CA LYS A 221 -15.47 12.20 5.10
C LYS A 221 -14.26 12.43 5.98
N ALA A 222 -14.11 13.68 6.44
CA ALA A 222 -13.15 14.04 7.48
C ALA A 222 -13.66 13.57 8.84
N VAL A 223 -12.75 13.01 9.64
CA VAL A 223 -13.05 12.36 10.90
C VAL A 223 -12.03 12.78 11.93
N LYS A 224 -12.50 13.15 13.12
CA LYS A 224 -11.63 13.61 14.20
C LYS A 224 -11.50 12.55 15.27
N VAL A 225 -10.26 12.17 15.57
CA VAL A 225 -9.90 11.34 16.71
C VAL A 225 -9.46 12.25 17.85
N ALA A 226 -10.21 12.24 18.94
CA ALA A 226 -9.89 12.99 20.16
C ALA A 226 -9.62 11.98 21.27
N ARG A 227 -8.36 11.88 21.72
CA ARG A 227 -8.03 11.23 23.00
C ARG A 227 -8.01 12.27 24.10
#